data_AF-A0A6I6UW99-F1
#
_entry.id   AF-A0A6I6UW99-F1
#
_cell.length_a   1.000
_cell.length_b   1.000
_cell.length_c   1.000
_cell.angle_alpha   90.00
_cell.angle_beta   90.00
_cell.angle_gamma   90.00
#
_symmetry.space_group_name_H-M   'P 1'
#
loop_
_entity.id
_entity.type
_entity.pdbx_description
1 polymer ?
#
loop_
_entity_poly.entity_id
_entity_poly.type
_entity_poly.pdbx_seq_one_letter_code
_entity_poly.pdbx_strand_id
1 'polypeptide(L)'
;MSKKKITGFILVFLVFTLIACSLYGINIPLPSSYIPLVIAANGVFAFCSIFAQRLIIALYEVNVFEGKDSLVGYFNKYTAIFTSGINYYIQNVLNRLPFLMNKILAICYFLSLVWIGFGILGIFN
;
A
#
# COMPACT_ATOMS: atom_id res chain seq x y z
N MET A 1 8.72 -9.91 -22.17
CA MET A 1 7.87 -9.05 -21.29
C MET A 1 7.23 -7.97 -22.16
N SER A 2 5.92 -7.72 -22.05
CA SER A 2 5.22 -6.74 -22.90
C SER A 2 5.76 -5.31 -22.67
N LYS A 3 6.00 -4.53 -23.73
CA LYS A 3 6.51 -3.15 -23.63
C LYS A 3 5.63 -2.29 -22.71
N LYS A 4 4.30 -2.41 -22.84
CA LYS A 4 3.31 -1.69 -22.01
C LYS A 4 3.49 -1.97 -20.51
N LYS A 5 3.82 -3.22 -20.15
CA LYS A 5 4.04 -3.64 -18.76
C LYS A 5 5.26 -2.95 -18.16
N ILE A 6 6.37 -2.93 -18.91
CA ILE A 6 7.60 -2.25 -18.49
C ILE A 6 7.37 -0.75 -18.38
N THR A 7 6.71 -0.14 -19.37
CA THR A 7 6.39 1.29 -19.34
C THR A 7 5.52 1.66 -18.14
N GLY A 8 4.47 0.88 -17.86
CA GLY A 8 3.61 1.10 -16.69
C GLY A 8 4.38 0.98 -15.37
N PHE A 9 5.28 0.01 -15.25
CA PHE A 9 6.15 -0.15 -14.08
C PHE A 9 7.08 1.05 -13.90
N ILE A 10 7.78 1.48 -14.96
CA ILE A 10 8.69 2.64 -14.92
C ILE A 10 7.93 3.91 -14.52
N LEU A 11 6.72 4.10 -15.06
CA LEU A 11 5.90 5.28 -14.75
C LEU A 11 5.51 5.32 -13.27
N VAL A 12 5.03 4.19 -12.73
CA VAL A 12 4.73 4.09 -11.28
C VAL A 12 5.99 4.30 -10.44
N PHE A 13 7.10 3.68 -10.82
CA PHE A 13 8.37 3.85 -10.11
C PHE A 13 8.81 5.32 -10.09
N LEU A 14 8.74 6.04 -11.22
CA LEU A 14 9.06 7.46 -11.29
C LEU A 14 8.12 8.31 -10.42
N VAL A 15 6.81 8.06 -10.48
CA VAL A 15 5.83 8.78 -9.65
C VAL A 15 6.13 8.58 -8.16
N PHE A 16 6.34 7.34 -7.71
CA PHE A 16 6.66 7.07 -6.31
C PHE A 16 8.05 7.57 -5.91
N THR A 17 9.03 7.59 -6.82
CA THR A 17 10.33 8.25 -6.59
C THR A 17 10.13 9.74 -6.33
N LEU A 18 9.33 10.42 -7.14
CA LEU A 18 9.06 11.86 -6.98
C LEU A 18 8.36 12.17 -5.65
N ILE A 19 7.39 11.34 -5.26
CA ILE A 19 6.75 11.45 -3.95
C ILE A 19 7.78 11.18 -2.84
N ALA A 20 8.64 10.17 -2.99
CA ALA A 20 9.69 9.83 -2.03
C ALA A 20 10.72 10.96 -1.88
N CYS A 21 10.99 11.72 -2.94
CA CYS A 21 11.84 12.90 -2.88
C CYS A 21 11.26 14.00 -1.97
N SER A 22 9.94 14.10 -1.82
CA SER A 22 9.34 15.11 -0.92
C SER A 22 9.70 14.90 0.55
N LEU A 23 10.09 13.68 0.93
CA LEU A 23 10.48 13.33 2.30
C LEU A 23 11.94 13.72 2.64
N TYR A 24 12.72 14.23 1.67
CA TYR A 24 14.01 14.84 1.98
C TYR A 24 13.89 16.03 2.94
N GLY A 25 12.76 16.76 2.90
CA GLY A 25 12.51 17.90 3.79
C GLY A 25 12.43 17.53 5.29
N ILE A 26 12.29 16.24 5.60
CA ILE A 26 12.30 15.70 6.98
C ILE A 26 13.47 14.73 7.20
N ASN A 27 14.59 14.92 6.48
CA ASN A 27 15.84 14.16 6.63
C ASN A 27 15.76 12.65 6.37
N ILE A 28 14.77 12.18 5.60
CA ILE A 28 14.68 10.77 5.20
C ILE A 28 15.26 10.62 3.79
N PRO A 29 16.50 10.08 3.63
CA PRO A 29 17.13 9.97 2.32
C PRO A 29 16.50 8.86 1.46
N LEU A 30 16.68 8.94 0.14
CA LEU A 30 16.48 7.78 -0.74
C LEU A 30 17.58 6.73 -0.48
N PRO A 31 17.27 5.41 -0.53
CA PRO A 31 15.96 4.81 -0.80
C PRO A 31 15.07 4.64 0.45
N SER A 32 15.52 5.03 1.64
CA SER A 32 14.78 4.83 2.89
C SER A 32 13.39 5.46 2.90
N SER A 33 13.19 6.57 2.17
CA SER A 33 11.90 7.27 2.04
C SER A 33 10.79 6.44 1.39
N TYR A 34 11.10 5.35 0.70
CA TYR A 34 10.07 4.40 0.23
C TYR A 34 9.34 3.70 1.38
N ILE A 35 10.02 3.44 2.50
CA ILE A 35 9.44 2.73 3.65
C ILE A 35 8.27 3.50 4.26
N PRO A 36 8.42 4.76 4.71
CA PRO A 36 7.29 5.52 5.27
C PRO A 36 6.17 5.73 4.26
N LEU A 37 6.46 5.84 2.95
CA LEU A 37 5.43 5.93 1.92
C LEU A 37 4.58 4.66 1.82
N VAL A 38 5.23 3.48 1.79
CA VAL A 38 4.52 2.20 1.75
C VAL A 38 3.70 2.01 3.03
N ILE A 39 4.28 2.33 4.19
CA ILE A 39 3.59 2.23 5.49
C ILE A 39 2.39 3.18 5.55
N ALA A 40 2.57 4.45 5.15
CA ALA A 40 1.49 5.44 5.14
C ALA A 40 0.36 5.04 4.20
N ALA A 41 0.70 4.62 2.97
CA ALA A 41 -0.29 4.18 1.99
C ALA A 41 -1.07 2.95 2.50
N ASN A 42 -0.37 1.93 3.02
CA ASN A 42 -1.04 0.76 3.59
C ASN A 42 -1.85 1.14 4.85
N GLY A 43 -1.42 2.14 5.62
CA GLY A 43 -2.14 2.68 6.77
C GLY A 43 -3.49 3.26 6.39
N VAL A 44 -3.58 3.99 5.28
CA VAL A 44 -4.86 4.49 4.73
C VAL A 44 -5.79 3.32 4.37
N PHE A 45 -5.28 2.31 3.67
CA PHE A 45 -6.08 1.14 3.31
C PHE A 45 -6.47 0.27 4.52
N ALA A 46 -5.60 0.17 5.52
CA ALA A 46 -5.86 -0.53 6.78
C ALA A 46 -6.97 0.16 7.56
N PHE A 47 -6.92 1.49 7.67
CA PHE A 47 -7.99 2.30 8.27
C PHE A 47 -9.33 2.07 7.56
N CYS A 48 -9.35 2.18 6.23
CA CYS A 48 -10.56 1.91 5.45
C CYS A 48 -11.07 0.47 5.64
N SER A 49 -10.18 -0.51 5.82
CA SER A 49 -10.53 -1.91 6.00
C SER A 49 -11.26 -2.18 7.33
N ILE A 50 -11.04 -1.35 8.36
CA ILE A 50 -11.80 -1.44 9.61
C ILE A 50 -13.32 -1.34 9.33
N PHE A 51 -13.72 -0.47 8.41
CA PHE A 51 -15.12 -0.27 8.04
C PHE A 51 -15.55 -1.17 6.88
N ALA A 52 -14.76 -1.21 5.81
CA ALA A 52 -15.16 -1.77 4.51
C ALA A 52 -14.17 -2.80 3.95
N GLN A 53 -13.68 -3.72 4.79
CA GLN A 53 -12.67 -4.74 4.43
C GLN A 53 -12.91 -5.46 3.10
N ARG A 54 -14.12 -5.99 2.86
CA ARG A 54 -14.43 -6.73 1.62
C ARG A 54 -14.29 -5.84 0.38
N LEU A 55 -14.66 -4.57 0.47
CA LEU A 55 -14.51 -3.60 -0.61
C LEU A 55 -13.03 -3.34 -0.89
N ILE A 56 -12.21 -3.17 0.16
CA ILE A 56 -10.77 -2.94 0.00
C ILE A 56 -10.07 -4.16 -0.63
N ILE A 57 -10.46 -5.37 -0.24
CA ILE A 57 -9.97 -6.61 -0.87
C ILE A 57 -10.35 -6.63 -2.36
N ALA A 58 -11.63 -6.43 -2.68
CA ALA A 58 -12.10 -6.43 -4.06
C ALA A 58 -11.43 -5.36 -4.94
N LEU A 59 -11.19 -4.16 -4.38
CA LEU A 59 -10.48 -3.08 -5.08
C LEU A 59 -9.07 -3.52 -5.49
N TYR A 60 -8.36 -4.24 -4.62
CA TYR A 60 -7.05 -4.78 -4.97
C TYR A 60 -7.15 -5.84 -6.07
N GLU A 61 -8.09 -6.78 -5.94
CA GLU A 61 -8.25 -7.89 -6.88
C GLU A 61 -8.57 -7.39 -8.30
N VAL A 62 -9.48 -6.43 -8.43
CA VAL A 62 -9.84 -5.82 -9.71
C VAL A 62 -8.64 -5.11 -10.37
N ASN A 63 -7.83 -4.40 -9.58
CA ASN A 63 -6.68 -3.68 -10.13
C ASN A 63 -5.48 -4.59 -10.44
N VAL A 64 -5.29 -5.68 -9.69
CA VAL A 64 -4.07 -6.49 -9.73
C VAL A 64 -4.24 -7.79 -10.51
N PHE A 65 -5.35 -8.49 -10.34
CA PHE A 65 -5.61 -9.78 -10.98
C PHE A 65 -6.47 -9.63 -12.23
N GLU A 66 -7.50 -8.79 -12.19
CA GLU A 66 -8.44 -8.60 -13.32
C GLU A 66 -8.07 -7.44 -14.25
N GLY A 67 -6.94 -6.78 -14.00
CA GLY A 67 -6.50 -5.62 -14.77
C GLY A 67 -6.35 -5.90 -16.27
N LYS A 68 -6.85 -4.96 -17.10
CA LYS A 68 -6.80 -5.04 -18.57
C LYS A 68 -5.35 -4.94 -19.10
N ASP A 69 -5.03 -5.64 -20.20
CA ASP A 69 -3.75 -5.52 -20.92
C ASP A 69 -3.61 -4.17 -21.65
N SER A 70 -3.42 -3.12 -20.85
CA SER A 70 -3.36 -1.72 -21.26
C SER A 70 -2.34 -0.99 -20.38
N LEU A 71 -1.80 0.14 -20.88
CA LEU A 71 -0.85 0.93 -20.11
C LEU A 71 -1.45 1.38 -18.76
N VAL A 72 -2.69 1.88 -18.79
CA VAL A 72 -3.44 2.29 -17.59
C VAL A 72 -3.68 1.11 -16.65
N GLY A 73 -4.01 -0.06 -17.18
CA GLY A 73 -4.15 -1.29 -16.39
C GLY A 73 -2.86 -1.67 -15.66
N TYR A 74 -1.70 -1.60 -16.33
CA TYR A 74 -0.41 -1.83 -15.67
C TYR A 74 -0.08 -0.74 -14.65
N PHE A 75 -0.34 0.53 -14.95
CA PHE A 75 -0.13 1.63 -14.01
C PHE A 75 -0.95 1.44 -12.72
N ASN A 76 -2.25 1.14 -12.85
CA ASN A 76 -3.13 0.87 -11.71
C ASN A 76 -2.69 -0.37 -10.93
N LYS A 77 -2.31 -1.45 -11.64
CA LYS A 77 -1.80 -2.68 -11.03
C LYS A 77 -0.57 -2.42 -10.16
N TYR A 78 0.44 -1.74 -10.71
CA TYR A 78 1.67 -1.47 -9.96
C TYR A 78 1.46 -0.45 -8.83
N THR A 79 0.56 0.52 -9.03
CA THR A 79 0.14 1.44 -7.96
C THR A 79 -0.51 0.69 -6.82
N ALA A 80 -1.49 -0.19 -7.10
CA ALA A 80 -2.18 -0.98 -6.09
C ALA A 80 -1.22 -1.92 -5.33
N ILE A 81 -0.28 -2.55 -6.03
CA ILE A 81 0.78 -3.37 -5.40
C ILE A 81 1.59 -2.53 -4.40
N PHE A 82 2.04 -1.34 -4.81
CA PHE A 82 2.87 -0.47 -3.98
C PHE A 82 2.11 0.07 -2.75
N THR A 83 0.85 0.50 -2.94
CA THR A 83 0.10 1.22 -1.90
C THR A 83 -0.70 0.34 -0.95
N SER A 84 -1.21 -0.79 -1.44
CA SER A 84 -2.20 -1.61 -0.73
C SER A 84 -1.88 -3.10 -0.71
N GLY A 85 -0.76 -3.52 -1.30
CA GLY A 85 -0.37 -4.93 -1.38
C GLY A 85 -0.27 -5.62 -0.02
N ILE A 86 0.41 -4.99 0.94
CA ILE A 86 0.58 -5.56 2.28
C ILE A 86 -0.79 -5.66 2.97
N ASN A 87 -1.58 -4.59 2.91
CA ASN A 87 -2.93 -4.57 3.47
C ASN A 87 -3.81 -5.66 2.86
N TYR A 88 -3.82 -5.85 1.53
CA TYR A 88 -4.61 -6.89 0.88
C TYR A 88 -4.34 -8.28 1.47
N TYR A 89 -3.07 -8.70 1.57
CA TYR A 89 -2.74 -10.03 2.08
C TYR A 89 -3.13 -10.21 3.54
N ILE A 90 -2.90 -9.20 4.38
CA ILE A 90 -3.28 -9.25 5.79
C ILE A 90 -4.81 -9.31 5.93
N GLN A 91 -5.53 -8.42 5.26
CA GLN A 91 -6.99 -8.38 5.33
C GLN A 91 -7.63 -9.65 4.77
N ASN A 92 -7.03 -10.28 3.75
CA ASN A 92 -7.51 -11.56 3.22
C ASN A 92 -7.35 -12.71 4.24
N VAL A 93 -6.27 -12.70 5.03
CA VAL A 93 -6.11 -13.64 6.16
C VAL A 93 -7.14 -13.35 7.26
N LEU A 94 -7.30 -12.08 7.66
CA LEU A 94 -8.24 -11.68 8.71
C LEU A 94 -9.70 -11.94 8.33
N ASN A 95 -10.05 -11.83 7.05
CA ASN A 95 -11.42 -12.08 6.56
C ASN A 95 -11.88 -13.53 6.73
N ARG A 96 -10.96 -14.46 7.02
CA ARG A 96 -11.27 -15.87 7.32
C ARG A 96 -11.67 -16.09 8.79
N LEU A 97 -11.47 -15.10 9.65
CA LEU A 97 -11.77 -15.17 11.07
C LEU A 97 -13.22 -14.77 11.37
N PRO A 98 -13.78 -15.18 12.53
CA PRO A 98 -15.06 -14.70 13.01
C PRO A 98 -15.10 -13.16 13.06
N PHE A 99 -16.28 -12.58 12.83
CA PHE A 99 -16.46 -11.13 12.64
C PHE A 99 -15.76 -10.27 13.71
N LEU A 100 -15.93 -10.61 14.99
CA LEU A 100 -15.34 -9.84 16.08
C LEU A 100 -13.82 -9.88 16.08
N MET A 101 -13.23 -11.08 15.93
CA MET A 101 -11.77 -11.25 15.89
C MET A 101 -11.16 -10.53 14.69
N ASN A 102 -11.80 -10.64 13.53
CA ASN A 102 -11.40 -9.94 12.32
C ASN A 102 -11.33 -8.41 12.55
N LYS A 103 -12.37 -7.79 13.13
CA LYS A 103 -12.41 -6.34 13.38
C LYS A 103 -11.37 -5.89 14.40
N ILE A 104 -11.20 -6.62 15.50
CA ILE A 104 -10.18 -6.31 16.50
C ILE A 104 -8.78 -6.37 15.88
N LEU A 105 -8.47 -7.42 15.13
CA LEU A 105 -7.16 -7.56 14.49
C LEU A 105 -6.92 -6.56 13.37
N ALA A 106 -7.95 -6.14 12.64
CA ALA A 106 -7.84 -5.07 11.65
C ALA A 106 -7.48 -3.73 12.32
N ILE A 107 -8.06 -3.43 13.49
CA ILE A 107 -7.71 -2.27 14.31
C ILE A 107 -6.27 -2.41 14.83
N CYS A 108 -5.89 -3.56 15.38
CA CYS A 108 -4.51 -3.81 15.84
C CYS A 108 -3.48 -3.63 14.72
N TYR A 109 -3.79 -4.11 13.51
CA TYR A 109 -2.94 -3.92 12.34
C TYR A 109 -2.80 -2.45 11.93
N PHE A 110 -3.91 -1.70 11.93
CA PHE A 110 -3.84 -0.26 11.68
C PHE A 110 -2.96 0.46 12.74
N LEU A 111 -3.17 0.14 14.02
CA LEU A 111 -2.39 0.72 15.11
C LEU A 111 -0.89 0.36 15.03
N SER A 112 -0.55 -0.85 14.60
CA SER A 112 0.85 -1.24 14.40
C SER A 112 1.51 -0.48 13.26
N LEU A 113 0.79 -0.21 12.17
CA LEU A 113 1.29 0.66 11.08
C LEU A 113 1.51 2.10 11.56
N VAL A 114 0.59 2.64 12.37
CA VAL A 114 0.74 3.98 12.97
C VAL A 114 1.97 4.01 13.88
N TRP A 115 2.14 3.00 14.74
CA TRP A 115 3.31 2.88 15.60
C TRP A 115 4.63 2.81 14.82
N ILE A 116 4.68 1.97 13.77
CA ILE A 116 5.84 1.87 12.88
C ILE A 116 6.11 3.22 12.19
N GLY A 117 5.07 3.92 11.74
CA GLY A 117 5.18 5.24 11.13
C GLY A 117 5.85 6.26 12.05
N PHE A 118 5.42 6.35 13.31
CA PHE A 118 6.08 7.20 14.31
C PHE A 118 7.50 6.73 14.64
N GLY A 119 7.72 5.41 14.72
CA GLY A 119 9.05 4.85 14.94
C GLY A 119 10.06 5.24 13.86
N ILE A 120 9.63 5.26 12.59
CA ILE A 120 10.48 5.74 11.48
C ILE A 120 10.84 7.21 11.67
N LEU A 121 9.88 8.06 12.04
CA LEU A 121 10.16 9.48 12.29
C LEU A 121 11.16 9.68 13.43
N GLY A 122 11.10 8.86 14.48
CA GLY A 122 12.06 8.91 15.60
C GLY A 122 13.46 8.35 15.28
N ILE A 123 13.65 7.66 14.15
CA ILE A 123 14.98 7.22 13.69
C ILE A 123 15.69 8.33 12.90
N PHE A 124 14.93 9.14 12.17
CA PHE A 124 15.47 10.15 11.25
C PHE A 124 15.41 11.59 11.78
N ASN A 125 14.71 11.83 12.91
CA ASN A 125 14.75 13.07 13.70
C ASN A 125 15.53 12.85 15.00
#